data_AF-A0A6G2DPZ0-F1
#
_entry.id   AF-A0A6G2DPZ0-F1
#
_cell.length_a   1.000
_cell.length_b   1.000
_cell.length_c   1.000
_cell.angle_alpha   90.00
_cell.angle_beta   90.00
_cell.angle_gamma   90.00
#
_symmetry.space_group_name_H-M   'P 1'
#
loop_
_entity.id
_entity.type
_entity.pdbx_description
1 polymer ?
#
loop_
_entity_poly.entity_id
_entity_poly.type
_entity_poly.pdbx_seq_one_letter_code
_entity_poly.pdbx_strand_id
1 'polypeptide(L)'
;YSIGDLKQLLNKRNFDTGSYQVKDVNKISELPLPLIAFWDNQHYVVIYKVKKNKVYIMDPSKGYINYEFKEFSKHFSNIVLLSFPNENYQSLKSQFPSPWIRVFSSFSKVKGRLILTLLFSIISYLIILSVPVMTSKFINSALGNTFSFQTSFLILFSLLCLYLISILARSMGIL
;
A
#
# COMPACT_ATOMS: atom_id res chain seq x y z
N TYR A 1 14.36 17.19 8.82
CA TYR A 1 15.39 16.43 9.55
C TYR A 1 16.68 17.21 9.49
N SER A 2 17.32 17.46 10.64
CA SER A 2 18.65 18.07 10.66
C SER A 2 19.70 17.06 10.23
N ILE A 3 20.84 17.52 9.70
CA ILE A 3 21.98 16.66 9.39
C ILE A 3 22.52 15.96 10.64
N GLY A 4 22.35 16.58 11.82
CA GLY A 4 22.68 15.98 13.11
C GLY A 4 21.83 14.77 13.42
N ASP A 5 20.51 14.86 13.21
CA ASP A 5 19.57 13.75 13.43
C ASP A 5 19.92 12.56 12.53
N LEU A 6 20.26 12.84 11.26
CA LEU A 6 20.62 11.81 10.30
C LEU A 6 21.92 11.09 10.69
N LYS A 7 22.93 11.83 11.17
CA LYS A 7 24.16 11.25 11.73
C LYS A 7 23.85 10.38 12.94
N GLN A 8 23.04 10.86 13.86
CA GLN A 8 22.67 10.10 15.05
C GLN A 8 21.94 8.80 14.69
N LEU A 9 21.05 8.85 13.69
CA LEU A 9 20.33 7.68 13.20
C LEU A 9 21.26 6.64 12.57
N LEU A 10 22.21 7.09 11.75
CA LEU A 10 23.21 6.22 11.12
C LEU A 10 24.17 5.61 12.15
N ASN A 11 24.64 6.41 13.11
CA ASN A 11 25.49 5.92 14.21
C ASN A 11 24.75 4.87 15.05
N LYS A 12 23.45 5.07 15.34
CA LYS A 12 22.61 4.08 16.02
C LYS A 12 22.44 2.77 15.22
N ARG A 13 22.66 2.82 13.91
CA ARG A 13 22.66 1.65 13.00
C ARG A 13 24.07 1.10 12.78
N ASN A 14 25.05 1.49 13.59
CA ASN A 14 26.45 1.09 13.50
C ASN A 14 27.12 1.50 12.17
N PHE A 15 26.77 2.68 11.66
CA PHE A 15 27.52 3.34 10.58
C PHE A 15 28.31 4.51 11.15
N ASP A 16 29.59 4.58 10.81
CA ASP A 16 30.40 5.78 11.04
C ASP A 16 30.04 6.83 10.00
N THR A 17 29.94 8.08 10.43
CA THR A 17 29.46 9.18 9.56
C THR A 17 30.43 10.35 9.51
N GLY A 18 30.64 10.88 8.31
CA GLY A 18 31.43 12.08 8.05
C GLY A 18 30.64 13.04 7.17
N SER A 19 30.48 14.30 7.60
CA SER A 19 29.87 15.34 6.75
C SER A 19 30.94 16.23 6.16
N TYR A 20 30.88 16.44 4.85
CA TYR A 20 31.86 17.25 4.14
C TYR A 20 31.14 18.30 3.29
N GLN A 21 31.77 19.46 3.16
CA GLN A 21 31.32 20.47 2.22
C GLN A 21 32.14 20.34 0.93
N VAL A 22 31.48 20.00 -0.17
CA VAL A 22 32.10 19.81 -1.48
C VAL A 22 31.76 21.03 -2.32
N LYS A 23 32.75 21.92 -2.51
CA LYS A 23 32.58 23.12 -3.34
C LYS A 23 32.62 22.82 -4.84
N ASP A 24 33.36 21.78 -5.23
CA ASP A 24 33.50 21.37 -6.62
C ASP A 24 32.74 20.07 -6.86
N VAL A 25 31.64 20.18 -7.61
CA VAL A 25 30.75 19.07 -7.95
C VAL A 25 31.50 17.95 -8.67
N ASN A 26 32.54 18.26 -9.45
CA ASN A 26 33.31 17.25 -10.18
C ASN A 26 34.01 16.25 -9.25
N LYS A 27 34.32 16.65 -8.02
CA LYS A 27 34.94 15.76 -7.03
C LYS A 27 33.98 14.70 -6.48
N ILE A 28 32.68 14.82 -6.74
CA ILE A 28 31.70 13.82 -6.29
C ILE A 28 31.99 12.44 -6.91
N SER A 29 32.58 12.37 -8.11
CA SER A 29 32.99 11.08 -8.69
C SER A 29 34.17 10.42 -7.99
N GLU A 30 34.95 11.17 -7.20
CA GLU A 30 36.09 10.67 -6.43
C GLU A 30 35.68 10.19 -5.04
N LEU A 31 34.47 10.56 -4.59
CA LEU A 31 33.96 10.19 -3.27
C LEU A 31 33.44 8.75 -3.26
N PRO A 32 33.57 8.06 -2.12
CA PRO A 32 33.02 6.72 -1.97
C PRO A 32 31.49 6.74 -2.06
N LEU A 33 30.94 5.78 -2.79
CA LEU A 33 29.50 5.59 -3.02
C LEU A 33 29.01 4.32 -2.30
N PRO A 34 27.73 4.25 -1.87
CA PRO A 34 26.71 5.31 -1.97
C PRO A 34 26.94 6.43 -0.95
N LEU A 35 26.58 7.66 -1.31
CA LEU A 35 26.65 8.82 -0.42
C LEU A 35 25.33 9.59 -0.38
N ILE A 36 25.10 10.32 0.70
CA ILE A 36 23.88 11.13 0.87
C ILE A 36 24.23 12.58 0.55
N ALA A 37 23.48 13.20 -0.36
CA ALA A 37 23.65 14.60 -0.74
C ALA A 37 22.46 15.43 -0.26
N PHE A 38 22.73 16.66 0.19
CA PHE A 38 21.68 17.63 0.46
C PHE A 38 21.23 18.29 -0.85
N TRP A 39 19.92 18.28 -1.07
CA TRP A 39 19.28 18.60 -2.34
C TRP A 39 18.30 19.76 -2.18
N ASP A 40 18.42 20.76 -3.05
CA ASP A 40 17.56 21.96 -3.12
C ASP A 40 17.38 22.70 -1.79
N ASN A 41 18.33 22.55 -0.86
CA ASN A 41 18.21 23.03 0.53
C ASN A 41 16.94 22.55 1.26
N GLN A 42 16.31 21.46 0.81
CA GLN A 42 15.02 20.98 1.31
C GLN A 42 15.10 19.56 1.86
N HIS A 43 15.74 18.65 1.13
CA HIS A 43 15.75 17.23 1.47
C HIS A 43 17.07 16.54 1.15
N TYR A 44 17.14 15.26 1.47
CA TYR A 44 18.31 14.41 1.23
C TYR A 44 18.02 13.41 0.12
N VAL A 45 19.00 13.22 -0.76
CA VAL A 45 18.97 12.21 -1.83
C VAL A 45 20.18 11.30 -1.72
N VAL A 46 20.07 10.06 -2.20
CA VAL A 46 21.20 9.12 -2.18
C VAL A 46 21.82 9.04 -3.56
N ILE A 47 23.08 9.42 -3.69
CA ILE A 47 23.86 9.19 -4.90
C ILE A 47 24.43 7.78 -4.82
N TYR A 48 24.00 6.90 -5.72
CA TYR A 48 24.43 5.49 -5.72
C TYR A 48 25.39 5.16 -6.86
N LYS A 49 25.48 6.01 -7.88
CA LYS A 49 26.38 5.81 -9.01
C LYS A 49 26.71 7.14 -9.69
N VAL A 50 27.95 7.29 -10.11
CA VAL A 50 28.39 8.38 -10.99
C VAL A 50 29.08 7.74 -12.19
N LYS A 51 28.69 8.09 -13.42
CA LYS A 51 29.30 7.54 -14.64
C LYS A 51 29.39 8.59 -15.73
N LYS A 52 30.60 8.79 -16.27
CA LYS A 52 30.90 9.82 -17.27
C LYS A 52 30.43 11.19 -16.74
N ASN A 53 29.41 11.77 -17.37
CA ASN A 53 28.83 13.06 -17.02
C ASN A 53 27.39 12.95 -16.46
N LYS A 54 27.03 11.78 -15.91
CA LYS A 54 25.71 11.54 -15.29
C LYS A 54 25.85 11.09 -13.84
N VAL A 55 25.02 11.69 -13.00
CA VAL A 55 24.88 11.37 -11.57
C VAL A 55 23.55 10.64 -11.39
N TYR A 56 23.60 9.45 -10.81
CA TYR A 56 22.44 8.63 -10.55
C TYR A 56 22.06 8.77 -9.09
N ILE A 57 20.86 9.26 -8.86
CA ILE A 57 20.33 9.53 -7.53
C ILE A 57 19.07 8.71 -7.27
N MET A 58 18.87 8.38 -6.01
CA MET A 58 17.61 7.86 -5.49
C MET A 58 16.99 8.97 -4.64
N ASP A 59 15.93 9.58 -5.18
CA ASP A 59 15.11 10.57 -4.49
C ASP A 59 13.97 9.83 -3.76
N PRO A 60 13.76 10.03 -2.45
CA PRO A 60 12.64 9.43 -1.72
C PRO A 60 11.26 9.71 -2.34
N SER A 61 11.09 10.84 -3.01
CA SER A 61 9.82 11.30 -3.58
C SER A 61 9.59 10.83 -5.02
N LYS A 62 10.68 10.69 -5.80
CA LYS A 62 10.61 10.40 -7.24
C LYS A 62 11.23 9.06 -7.64
N GLY A 63 11.92 8.38 -6.72
CA GLY A 63 12.61 7.12 -6.96
C GLY A 63 13.96 7.29 -7.67
N TYR A 64 14.29 6.34 -8.55
CA TYR A 64 15.55 6.33 -9.28
C TYR A 64 15.54 7.36 -10.42
N ILE A 65 16.41 8.35 -10.34
CA ILE A 65 16.56 9.39 -11.36
C ILE A 65 18.04 9.52 -11.73
N ASN A 66 18.31 9.99 -12.94
CA ASN A 66 19.64 10.40 -13.35
C ASN A 66 19.60 11.84 -13.84
N TYR A 67 20.63 12.59 -13.45
CA TYR A 67 20.84 13.98 -13.87
C TYR A 67 22.17 14.09 -14.62
N GLU A 68 22.22 15.00 -15.59
CA GLU A 68 23.52 15.44 -16.10
C GLU A 68 24.22 16.31 -15.06
N PHE A 69 25.56 16.31 -15.04
CA PHE A 69 26.34 17.09 -14.06
C PHE A 69 25.94 18.57 -13.99
N LYS A 70 25.62 19.18 -15.15
CA LYS A 70 25.21 20.58 -15.26
C LYS A 70 23.85 20.85 -14.60
N GLU A 71 22.97 19.87 -14.60
CA GLU A 71 21.66 19.97 -13.96
C GLU A 71 21.78 19.64 -12.48
N PHE A 72 22.52 18.59 -12.14
CA PHE A 72 22.84 18.21 -10.77
C PHE A 72 23.44 19.38 -9.98
N SER A 73 24.38 20.13 -10.56
CA SER A 73 25.05 21.25 -9.88
C SER A 73 24.10 22.40 -9.50
N LYS A 74 22.95 22.54 -10.17
CA LYS A 74 21.95 23.56 -9.82
C LYS A 74 21.18 23.22 -8.55
N HIS A 75 20.97 21.93 -8.32
CA HIS A 75 20.20 21.43 -7.18
C HIS A 75 21.08 21.06 -5.98
N PHE A 76 22.35 20.77 -6.24
CA PHE A 76 23.28 20.33 -5.21
C PHE A 76 23.66 21.45 -4.25
N SER A 77 23.42 21.24 -2.96
CA SER A 77 23.63 22.24 -1.91
C SER A 77 25.05 22.23 -1.30
N ASN A 78 26.02 21.59 -1.97
CA ASN A 78 27.42 21.47 -1.53
C ASN A 78 27.66 20.70 -0.23
N ILE A 79 26.63 20.08 0.35
CA ILE A 79 26.74 19.31 1.59
C ILE A 79 26.53 17.83 1.28
N VAL A 80 27.50 17.01 1.65
CA VAL A 80 27.42 15.56 1.55
C VAL A 80 27.65 14.91 2.91
N LEU A 81 27.01 13.76 3.10
CA LEU A 81 27.18 12.89 4.25
C LEU A 81 27.64 11.53 3.73
N LEU A 82 28.87 11.17 4.11
CA LEU A 82 29.44 9.85 3.91
C LEU A 82 29.07 8.97 5.10
N SER A 83 28.74 7.71 4.81
CA SER A 83 28.42 6.72 5.82
C SER A 83 29.12 5.41 5.48
N PHE A 84 29.85 4.85 6.44
CA PHE A 84 30.57 3.59 6.30
C PHE A 84 30.10 2.61 7.38
N PRO A 85 29.87 1.33 7.04
CA PRO A 85 29.54 0.34 8.06
C PRO A 85 30.74 0.16 9.00
N ASN A 86 30.51 0.25 10.31
CA ASN A 86 31.51 -0.02 11.34
C ASN A 86 31.65 -1.55 11.54
N GLU A 87 32.67 -2.00 12.26
CA GLU A 87 32.91 -3.40 12.66
C GLU A 87 31.68 -4.06 13.33
N ASN A 88 30.88 -3.25 14.05
CA ASN A 88 29.65 -3.71 14.70
C ASN A 88 28.42 -3.72 13.77
N TYR A 89 28.57 -3.42 12.48
CA TYR A 89 27.48 -3.42 11.53
C TYR A 89 26.97 -4.85 11.27
N GLN A 90 25.68 -5.05 11.50
CA GLN A 90 25.00 -6.29 11.16
C GLN A 90 24.08 -6.07 9.97
N SER A 91 24.24 -6.88 8.93
CA SER A 91 23.38 -6.84 7.75
C SER A 91 21.94 -7.12 8.15
N LEU A 92 21.12 -6.08 8.10
CA LEU A 92 19.68 -6.21 8.28
C LEU A 92 19.13 -6.82 7.00
N LYS A 93 18.82 -8.12 7.03
CA LYS A 93 17.91 -8.69 6.03
C LYS A 93 16.64 -7.85 6.08
N SER A 94 16.21 -7.31 4.94
CA SER A 94 14.96 -6.54 4.82
C SER A 94 13.81 -7.34 5.41
N GLN A 95 13.40 -7.01 6.63
CA GLN A 95 12.28 -7.63 7.33
C GLN A 95 10.99 -6.84 7.06
N PHE A 96 10.84 -6.23 5.89
CA PHE A 96 9.52 -5.77 5.49
C PHE A 96 8.77 -7.01 4.97
N PRO A 97 7.99 -7.73 5.80
CA PRO A 97 7.11 -8.75 5.25
C PRO A 97 6.25 -8.06 4.20
N SER A 98 5.94 -8.78 3.12
CA SER A 98 5.02 -8.31 2.11
C SER A 98 3.81 -7.67 2.80
N PRO A 99 3.39 -6.45 2.40
CA PRO A 99 2.22 -5.80 2.98
C PRO A 99 1.01 -6.74 3.03
N TRP A 100 0.89 -7.63 2.05
CA TRP A 100 -0.11 -8.69 1.97
C TRP A 100 -0.06 -9.69 3.12
N ILE A 101 1.12 -10.06 3.61
CA ILE A 101 1.28 -10.99 4.74
C ILE A 101 0.73 -10.35 6.03
N ARG A 102 0.92 -9.03 6.21
CA ARG A 102 0.34 -8.27 7.34
C ARG A 102 -1.19 -8.15 7.22
N VAL A 103 -1.69 -7.97 6.01
CA VAL A 103 -3.13 -7.94 5.73
C VAL A 103 -3.74 -9.32 5.99
N PHE A 104 -3.24 -10.39 5.37
CA PHE A 104 -3.72 -11.76 5.56
C PHE A 104 -3.58 -12.27 6.99
N SER A 105 -2.53 -11.88 7.72
CA SER A 105 -2.43 -12.23 9.15
C SER A 105 -3.53 -11.56 9.98
N SER A 106 -4.04 -10.40 9.55
CA SER A 106 -5.18 -9.72 10.18
C SER A 106 -6.52 -10.42 9.89
N PHE A 107 -6.69 -11.01 8.70
CA PHE A 107 -7.87 -11.84 8.38
C PHE A 107 -8.04 -13.03 9.33
N SER A 108 -6.94 -13.55 9.87
CA SER A 108 -6.97 -14.69 10.80
C SER A 108 -7.68 -14.38 12.12
N LYS A 109 -7.73 -13.11 12.53
CA LYS A 109 -8.35 -12.64 13.78
C LYS A 109 -9.86 -12.46 13.69
N VAL A 110 -10.42 -12.41 12.48
CA VAL A 110 -11.85 -12.08 12.23
C VAL A 110 -12.57 -13.14 11.41
N LYS A 111 -12.04 -14.37 11.35
CA LYS A 111 -12.57 -15.48 10.52
C LYS A 111 -14.07 -15.70 10.71
N GLY A 112 -14.56 -15.73 11.95
CA GLY A 112 -15.98 -15.97 12.24
C GLY A 112 -16.90 -14.91 11.65
N ARG A 113 -16.54 -13.64 11.77
CA ARG A 113 -17.31 -12.50 11.23
C ARG A 113 -17.28 -12.45 9.72
N LEU A 114 -16.14 -12.77 9.12
CA LEU A 114 -15.99 -12.86 7.67
C LEU A 114 -16.84 -13.99 7.08
N ILE A 115 -16.81 -15.17 7.68
CA ILE A 115 -17.62 -16.32 7.25
C ILE A 115 -19.11 -15.97 7.37
N LEU A 116 -19.52 -15.35 8.48
CA LEU A 116 -20.91 -14.96 8.67
C LEU A 116 -21.34 -13.92 7.63
N THR A 117 -20.53 -12.89 7.39
CA THR A 117 -20.80 -11.88 6.36
C THR A 117 -20.90 -12.51 4.97
N LEU A 118 -20.04 -13.48 4.67
CA LEU A 118 -20.04 -14.22 3.41
C LEU A 118 -21.31 -15.06 3.24
N LEU A 119 -21.74 -15.77 4.28
CA LEU A 119 -22.99 -16.54 4.27
C LEU A 119 -24.21 -15.64 4.04
N PHE A 120 -24.32 -14.52 4.76
CA PHE A 120 -25.39 -13.55 4.55
C PHE A 120 -25.36 -12.95 3.14
N SER A 121 -24.16 -12.71 2.58
CA SER A 121 -24.03 -12.24 1.20
C SER A 121 -24.55 -13.30 0.21
N ILE A 122 -24.22 -14.57 0.39
CA ILE A 122 -24.74 -15.66 -0.46
C ILE A 122 -26.27 -15.74 -0.38
N ILE A 123 -26.84 -15.71 0.82
CA ILE A 123 -28.30 -15.72 1.02
C ILE A 123 -28.95 -14.54 0.30
N SER A 124 -28.35 -13.34 0.40
CA SER A 124 -28.86 -12.15 -0.28
C SER A 124 -28.87 -12.32 -1.80
N TYR A 125 -27.82 -12.94 -2.38
CA TYR A 125 -27.77 -13.22 -3.81
C TYR A 125 -28.80 -14.28 -4.24
N LEU A 126 -29.04 -15.30 -3.43
CA LEU A 126 -30.07 -16.30 -3.70
C LEU A 126 -31.48 -15.68 -3.73
N ILE A 127 -31.76 -14.73 -2.85
CA ILE A 127 -33.03 -14.00 -2.84
C ILE A 127 -33.18 -13.16 -4.11
N ILE A 128 -32.14 -12.41 -4.51
CA ILE A 128 -32.14 -11.61 -5.74
C ILE A 128 -32.39 -12.51 -6.96
N LEU A 129 -31.75 -13.68 -7.01
CA LEU A 129 -31.93 -14.64 -8.11
C LEU A 129 -33.32 -15.31 -8.11
N SER A 130 -34.02 -15.34 -6.98
CA SER A 130 -35.40 -15.84 -6.90
C SER A 130 -36.39 -14.95 -7.64
N VAL A 131 -36.13 -13.63 -7.71
CA VAL A 131 -37.05 -12.65 -8.33
C VAL A 131 -37.30 -12.95 -9.83
N PRO A 132 -36.29 -13.15 -10.69
CA PRO A 132 -36.50 -13.55 -12.08
C PRO A 132 -37.28 -14.86 -12.24
N VAL A 133 -37.02 -15.87 -11.39
CA VAL A 133 -37.71 -17.17 -11.41
C VAL A 133 -39.19 -17.00 -11.04
N MET A 134 -39.49 -16.16 -10.06
CA MET A 134 -40.86 -15.87 -9.67
C MET A 134 -41.59 -15.04 -10.74
N THR A 135 -40.88 -14.08 -11.36
CA THR A 135 -41.43 -13.26 -12.43
C THR A 135 -41.81 -14.10 -13.66
N SER A 136 -40.97 -15.08 -14.04
CA SER A 136 -41.29 -15.99 -15.15
C SER A 136 -42.47 -16.93 -14.82
N LYS A 137 -42.53 -17.46 -13.60
CA LYS A 137 -43.68 -18.24 -13.13
C LYS A 137 -44.97 -17.43 -13.09
N PHE A 138 -44.90 -16.17 -12.66
CA PHE A 138 -46.06 -15.27 -12.62
C PHE A 138 -46.59 -15.00 -14.02
N ILE A 139 -45.73 -14.67 -14.98
CA ILE A 139 -46.13 -14.46 -16.38
C ILE A 139 -46.78 -15.73 -16.94
N ASN A 140 -46.17 -16.90 -16.73
CA ASN A 140 -46.72 -18.18 -17.20
C ASN A 140 -48.06 -18.54 -16.53
N SER A 141 -48.23 -18.25 -15.25
CA SER A 141 -49.47 -18.52 -14.51
C SER A 141 -50.58 -17.50 -14.82
N ALA A 142 -50.24 -16.24 -15.10
CA ALA A 142 -51.20 -15.24 -15.57
C ALA A 142 -51.77 -15.62 -16.95
N LEU A 143 -51.01 -16.39 -17.73
CA LEU A 143 -51.41 -16.93 -19.03
C LEU A 143 -52.08 -18.33 -18.94
N GLY A 144 -51.95 -19.05 -17.83
CA GLY A 144 -52.45 -20.42 -17.68
C GLY A 144 -52.70 -20.83 -16.22
N ASN A 145 -53.91 -21.31 -15.94
CA ASN A 145 -54.49 -21.48 -14.60
C ASN A 145 -53.93 -22.67 -13.80
N THR A 146 -52.68 -22.60 -13.30
CA THR A 146 -52.10 -23.72 -12.52
C THR A 146 -51.37 -23.35 -11.21
N PHE A 147 -51.21 -22.07 -10.84
CA PHE A 147 -50.65 -21.68 -9.54
C PHE A 147 -51.51 -20.63 -8.81
N SER A 148 -51.73 -20.85 -7.51
CA SER A 148 -52.44 -19.89 -6.66
C SER A 148 -51.60 -18.62 -6.46
N PHE A 149 -52.07 -17.48 -6.95
CA PHE A 149 -51.41 -16.16 -6.81
C PHE A 149 -50.97 -15.87 -5.37
N GLN A 150 -51.78 -16.29 -4.40
CA GLN A 150 -51.54 -16.12 -2.96
C GLN A 150 -50.24 -16.82 -2.47
N THR A 151 -49.90 -18.00 -2.97
CA THR A 151 -48.71 -18.72 -2.51
C THR A 151 -47.41 -18.08 -3.01
N SER A 152 -47.41 -17.56 -4.24
CA SER A 152 -46.24 -16.85 -4.80
C SER A 152 -45.98 -15.53 -4.09
N PHE A 153 -47.05 -14.79 -3.76
CA PHE A 153 -46.94 -13.53 -3.03
C PHE A 153 -46.40 -13.73 -1.61
N LEU A 154 -46.87 -14.75 -0.89
CA LEU A 154 -46.37 -15.07 0.45
C LEU A 154 -44.89 -15.46 0.46
N ILE A 155 -44.44 -16.22 -0.55
CA ILE A 155 -43.01 -16.58 -0.70
C ILE A 155 -42.17 -15.32 -0.98
N LEU A 156 -42.64 -14.43 -1.86
CA LEU A 156 -41.93 -13.19 -2.18
C LEU A 156 -41.81 -12.27 -0.96
N PHE A 157 -42.90 -12.11 -0.22
CA PHE A 157 -42.91 -11.32 1.01
C PHE A 157 -41.97 -11.92 2.07
N SER A 158 -41.97 -13.24 2.25
CA SER A 158 -41.04 -13.93 3.15
C SER A 158 -39.57 -13.71 2.75
N LEU A 159 -39.24 -13.79 1.46
CA LEU A 159 -37.89 -13.58 0.95
C LEU A 159 -37.45 -12.11 1.10
N LEU A 160 -38.36 -11.16 0.88
CA LEU A 160 -38.12 -9.73 1.09
C LEU A 160 -37.82 -9.43 2.57
N CYS A 161 -38.60 -9.99 3.49
CA CYS A 161 -38.36 -9.85 4.93
C CYS A 161 -37.00 -10.42 5.33
N LEU A 162 -36.63 -11.61 4.85
CA LEU A 162 -35.31 -12.20 5.09
C LEU A 162 -34.17 -11.33 4.54
N TYR A 163 -34.37 -10.71 3.37
CA TYR A 163 -33.41 -9.78 2.78
C TYR A 163 -33.22 -8.52 3.65
N LEU A 164 -34.31 -7.91 4.12
CA LEU A 164 -34.24 -6.75 5.01
C LEU A 164 -33.53 -7.08 6.33
N ILE A 165 -33.81 -8.25 6.92
CA ILE A 165 -33.12 -8.73 8.13
C ILE A 165 -31.62 -8.92 7.85
N SER A 166 -31.25 -9.48 6.69
CA SER A 166 -29.83 -9.66 6.30
C SER A 166 -29.06 -8.34 6.18
N ILE A 167 -29.71 -7.29 5.64
CA ILE A 167 -29.12 -5.96 5.51
C ILE A 167 -28.98 -5.30 6.88
N LEU A 168 -30.03 -5.37 7.70
CA LEU A 168 -30.01 -4.78 9.04
C LEU A 168 -28.90 -5.42 9.89
N ALA A 169 -28.80 -6.75 9.88
CA ALA A 169 -27.74 -7.51 10.56
C ALA A 169 -26.33 -7.09 10.10
N ARG A 170 -26.15 -6.80 8.80
CA ARG A 170 -24.88 -6.30 8.25
C ARG A 170 -24.62 -4.83 8.61
N SER A 171 -25.66 -4.00 8.66
CA SER A 171 -25.57 -2.54 8.86
C SER A 171 -25.28 -2.13 10.31
N MET A 172 -25.82 -2.87 11.28
CA MET A 172 -25.68 -2.51 12.70
C MET A 172 -24.29 -2.84 13.27
N GLY A 173 -23.38 -3.42 12.48
CA GLY A 173 -22.05 -3.79 12.95
C GLY A 173 -22.05 -4.74 14.15
N ILE A 174 -23.18 -5.41 14.41
CA ILE A 174 -23.35 -6.35 15.53
C ILE A 174 -22.43 -7.56 15.34
N LEU A 175 -21.85 -7.74 14.15
CA LEU A 175 -20.80 -8.69 13.80
C LEU A 175 -19.68 -8.01 12.99
#